data_AF-A0A4Q2UT02-F1
#
_entry.id   AF-A0A4Q2UT02-F1
#
_cell.length_a   1.000
_cell.length_b   1.000
_cell.length_c   1.000
_cell.angle_alpha   90.00
_cell.angle_beta   90.00
_cell.angle_gamma   90.00
#
_symmetry.space_group_name_H-M   'P 1'
#
loop_
_entity.id
_entity.type
_entity.pdbx_description
1 polymer ?
#
loop_
_entity_poly.entity_id
_entity_poly.type
_entity_poly.pdbx_seq_one_letter_code
_entity_poly.pdbx_strand_id
1 'polypeptide(L)'
;MDMKYEHACMGIYAKAGLVAEEVFSSIRNIHAFWAFKNMSERFETILQQAHKTGLKKSPVLSVLYSFEFFCIYAGYALAFWQGIRRYATGEIAEPGSVVTVIFAVIVAAQALTQVAPQLVHISKAAGAAHELFQVIDRESKVDPLSDQGIKPSYCHGAIELRDVRFAYPSRPDVPVPSRTT
;
A
#
# COMPACT_ATOMS: atom_id res chain seq x y z
N MET A 1 -6.74 9.61 -7.26
CA MET A 1 -8.03 9.39 -6.56
C MET A 1 -8.28 7.91 -6.29
N ASP A 2 -8.00 7.03 -7.26
CA ASP A 2 -8.11 5.57 -7.12
C ASP A 2 -7.39 5.01 -5.88
N MET A 3 -6.12 5.39 -5.71
CA MET A 3 -5.30 5.02 -4.55
C MET A 3 -5.91 5.42 -3.20
N LYS A 4 -6.65 6.55 -3.13
CA LYS A 4 -7.32 6.97 -1.88
C LYS A 4 -8.50 6.06 -1.53
N TYR A 5 -9.30 5.68 -2.52
CA TYR A 5 -10.41 4.75 -2.32
C TYR A 5 -9.91 3.34 -1.98
N GLU A 6 -8.81 2.92 -2.61
CA GLU A 6 -8.18 1.63 -2.34
C GLU A 6 -7.60 1.56 -0.92
N HIS A 7 -6.87 2.60 -0.48
CA HIS A 7 -6.41 2.70 0.90
C HIS A 7 -7.56 2.74 1.91
N ALA A 8 -8.62 3.51 1.62
CA ALA A 8 -9.80 3.55 2.48
C ALA A 8 -10.48 2.18 2.59
N CYS A 9 -10.56 1.44 1.48
CA CYS A 9 -11.12 0.09 1.45
C CYS A 9 -10.25 -0.90 2.23
N MET A 10 -8.91 -0.86 2.05
CA MET A 10 -7.97 -1.66 2.83
C MET A 10 -8.11 -1.43 4.34
N GLY A 11 -8.30 -0.18 4.77
CA GLY A 11 -8.52 0.13 6.18
C GLY A 11 -9.81 -0.48 6.75
N ILE A 12 -10.87 -0.57 5.94
CA ILE A 12 -12.14 -1.21 6.34
C ILE A 12 -11.97 -2.74 6.36
N TYR A 13 -11.28 -3.32 5.37
CA TYR A 13 -10.96 -4.75 5.35
C TYR A 13 -10.06 -5.18 6.51
N ALA A 14 -9.08 -4.36 6.88
CA ALA A 14 -8.24 -4.61 8.05
C ALA A 14 -9.08 -4.69 9.34
N LYS A 15 -10.05 -3.77 9.52
CA LYS A 15 -11.00 -3.84 10.64
C LYS A 15 -11.86 -5.10 10.62
N ALA A 16 -12.33 -5.52 9.44
CA ALA A 16 -13.07 -6.78 9.29
C ALA A 16 -12.19 -7.98 9.67
N GLY A 17 -10.93 -7.99 9.24
CA GLY A 17 -9.93 -9.00 9.59
C GLY A 17 -9.70 -9.10 11.10
N LEU A 18 -9.55 -7.96 11.79
CA LEU A 18 -9.41 -7.92 13.25
C LEU A 18 -10.61 -8.52 13.97
N VAL A 19 -11.84 -8.24 13.50
CA VAL A 19 -13.06 -8.83 14.08
C VAL A 19 -13.10 -10.34 13.85
N ALA A 20 -12.73 -10.81 12.66
CA ALA A 20 -12.67 -12.24 12.38
C ALA A 20 -11.61 -12.95 13.25
N GLU A 21 -10.44 -12.33 13.40
CA GLU A 21 -9.35 -12.83 14.26
C GLU A 21 -9.78 -12.91 15.74
N GLU A 22 -10.45 -11.87 16.25
CA GLU A 22 -11.03 -11.85 17.60
C GLU A 22 -12.01 -13.02 17.80
N VAL A 23 -12.86 -13.27 16.80
CA VAL A 23 -13.86 -14.34 16.82
C VAL A 23 -13.21 -15.73 16.84
N PHE A 24 -12.20 -15.96 16.00
CA PHE A 24 -11.51 -17.25 15.95
C PHE A 24 -10.65 -17.49 17.19
N SER A 25 -9.97 -16.46 17.69
CA SER A 25 -9.15 -16.55 18.91
C SER A 25 -9.99 -16.87 20.15
N SER A 26 -11.25 -16.42 20.20
CA SER A 26 -12.14 -16.57 21.35
C SER A 26 -13.37 -17.45 21.06
N ILE A 27 -13.25 -18.40 20.14
CA ILE A 27 -14.39 -19.21 19.65
C ILE A 27 -15.16 -19.93 20.75
N ARG A 28 -14.46 -20.44 21.78
CA ARG A 28 -15.07 -21.13 22.92
C ARG A 28 -15.94 -20.19 23.75
N ASN A 29 -15.49 -18.94 23.95
CA ASN A 29 -16.23 -17.93 24.70
C ASN A 29 -17.47 -17.49 23.91
N ILE A 30 -17.32 -17.28 22.60
CA ILE A 30 -18.45 -16.90 21.73
C ILE A 30 -19.52 -17.98 21.69
N HIS A 31 -19.11 -19.26 21.64
CA HIS A 31 -20.05 -20.37 21.74
C HIS A 31 -20.72 -20.45 23.11
N ALA A 32 -19.97 -20.25 24.21
CA ALA A 32 -20.51 -20.25 25.57
C ALA A 32 -21.55 -19.14 25.81
N PHE A 33 -21.36 -17.97 25.20
CA PHE A 33 -22.27 -16.83 25.29
C PHE A 33 -23.30 -16.74 24.14
N TRP A 34 -23.33 -17.72 23.23
CA TRP A 34 -24.20 -17.73 22.03
C TRP A 34 -24.09 -16.43 21.19
N ALA A 35 -22.90 -15.82 21.14
CA ALA A 35 -22.69 -14.49 20.59
C ALA A 35 -22.45 -14.47 19.06
N PHE A 36 -22.57 -15.60 18.37
CA PHE A 36 -22.31 -15.73 16.94
C PHE A 36 -23.12 -14.74 16.08
N LYS A 37 -24.40 -14.57 16.38
CA LYS A 37 -25.28 -13.67 15.61
C LYS A 37 -24.80 -12.22 15.66
N ASN A 38 -24.45 -11.73 16.86
CA ASN A 38 -23.97 -10.36 17.05
C ASN A 38 -22.62 -10.12 16.34
N MET A 39 -21.72 -11.10 16.39
CA MET A 39 -20.42 -11.00 15.71
C MET A 39 -20.56 -11.04 14.18
N SER A 40 -21.45 -11.88 13.64
CA SER A 40 -21.76 -11.91 12.22
C SER A 40 -22.38 -10.59 11.74
N GLU A 41 -23.34 -10.01 12.47
CA GLU A 41 -23.93 -8.71 12.14
C GLU A 41 -22.89 -7.59 12.15
N ARG A 42 -21.97 -7.59 13.11
CA ARG A 42 -20.85 -6.64 13.18
C ARG A 42 -19.93 -6.77 11.97
N PHE A 43 -19.58 -8.00 11.57
CA PHE A 43 -18.75 -8.27 10.40
C PHE A 43 -19.45 -7.84 9.10
N GLU A 44 -20.73 -8.16 8.95
CA GLU A 44 -21.54 -7.78 7.79
C GLU A 44 -21.66 -6.25 7.65
N THR A 45 -21.87 -5.54 8.76
CA THR A 45 -21.94 -4.07 8.77
C THR A 45 -20.65 -3.45 8.22
N ILE A 46 -19.48 -3.98 8.61
CA ILE A 46 -18.17 -3.52 8.12
C ILE A 46 -18.03 -3.81 6.62
N LEU A 47 -18.45 -4.99 6.16
CA LEU A 47 -18.45 -5.36 4.75
C LEU A 47 -19.37 -4.48 3.89
N GLN A 48 -20.56 -4.14 4.38
CA GLN A 48 -21.47 -3.24 3.69
C GLN A 48 -20.87 -1.83 3.53
N GLN A 49 -20.12 -1.35 4.53
CA GLN A 49 -19.37 -0.10 4.42
C GLN A 49 -18.25 -0.17 3.38
N ALA A 50 -17.49 -1.27 3.35
CA ALA A 50 -16.47 -1.51 2.32
C ALA A 50 -17.10 -1.53 0.93
N HIS A 51 -18.22 -2.23 0.76
CA HIS A 51 -18.94 -2.34 -0.51
C HIS A 51 -19.45 -0.99 -1.01
N LYS A 52 -20.09 -0.18 -0.16
CA LYS A 52 -20.54 1.18 -0.52
C LYS A 52 -19.38 2.10 -0.90
N THR A 53 -18.23 1.94 -0.24
CA THR A 53 -17.03 2.73 -0.55
C THR A 53 -16.39 2.27 -1.86
N GLY A 54 -16.31 0.96 -2.09
CA GLY A 54 -15.80 0.37 -3.33
C GLY A 54 -16.67 0.70 -4.55
N LEU A 55 -17.99 0.72 -4.41
CA LEU A 55 -18.92 1.09 -5.49
C LEU A 55 -18.66 2.50 -6.05
N LYS A 56 -18.16 3.43 -5.24
CA LYS A 56 -17.81 4.79 -5.69
C LYS A 56 -16.61 4.83 -6.64
N LYS A 57 -15.76 3.80 -6.65
CA LYS A 57 -14.62 3.66 -7.58
C LYS A 57 -15.07 3.29 -9.00
N SER A 58 -16.15 2.51 -9.12
CA SER A 58 -16.67 2.02 -10.41
C SER A 58 -16.97 3.12 -11.43
N PRO A 59 -17.79 4.15 -11.15
CA PRO A 59 -18.11 5.18 -12.15
C PRO A 59 -16.89 6.01 -12.56
N VAL A 60 -15.94 6.23 -11.65
CA VAL A 60 -14.71 6.98 -11.94
C VAL A 60 -13.84 6.23 -12.95
N LEU A 61 -13.66 4.92 -12.75
CA LEU A 61 -12.93 4.08 -13.70
C LEU A 61 -13.67 3.98 -15.04
N SER A 62 -14.99 3.79 -15.01
CA SER A 62 -15.79 3.68 -16.24
C SER A 62 -15.69 4.95 -17.09
N VAL A 63 -15.76 6.15 -16.49
CA VAL A 63 -15.59 7.43 -17.21
C VAL A 63 -14.17 7.55 -17.77
N LEU A 64 -13.15 7.17 -17.00
CA LEU A 64 -11.76 7.23 -17.45
C LEU A 64 -11.52 6.34 -18.67
N TYR A 65 -11.94 5.07 -18.60
CA TYR A 65 -11.81 4.13 -19.73
C TYR A 65 -12.64 4.57 -20.93
N SER A 66 -13.86 5.07 -20.72
CA SER A 66 -14.71 5.56 -21.81
C SER A 66 -14.05 6.74 -22.55
N PHE A 67 -13.44 7.65 -21.80
CA PHE A 67 -12.70 8.78 -22.35
C PHE A 67 -11.42 8.33 -23.08
N GLU A 68 -10.70 7.36 -22.55
CA GLU A 68 -9.53 6.76 -23.20
C GLU A 68 -9.89 6.15 -24.56
N PHE A 69 -10.91 5.30 -24.62
CA PHE A 69 -11.38 4.72 -25.88
C PHE A 69 -11.89 5.78 -26.86
N PHE A 70 -12.58 6.82 -26.37
CA PHE A 70 -13.00 7.94 -27.20
C PHE A 70 -11.80 8.65 -27.85
N CYS A 71 -10.76 8.96 -27.08
CA CYS A 71 -9.54 9.57 -27.60
C CYS A 71 -8.84 8.69 -28.64
N ILE A 72 -8.79 7.37 -28.43
CA ILE A 72 -8.19 6.42 -29.38
C ILE A 72 -8.95 6.43 -30.71
N TYR A 73 -10.28 6.28 -30.68
CA TYR A 73 -11.08 6.26 -31.90
C TYR A 73 -11.10 7.61 -32.62
N ALA A 74 -11.16 8.72 -31.87
CA ALA A 74 -11.02 10.05 -32.44
C ALA A 74 -9.65 10.25 -33.09
N GLY A 75 -8.59 9.74 -32.47
CA GLY A 75 -7.24 9.73 -33.02
C GLY A 75 -7.15 8.95 -34.33
N TYR A 76 -7.73 7.76 -34.40
CA TYR A 76 -7.82 6.99 -35.65
C TYR A 76 -8.61 7.72 -36.72
N ALA A 77 -9.80 8.24 -36.40
CA ALA A 77 -10.62 8.97 -37.35
C ALA A 77 -9.87 10.19 -37.93
N LEU A 78 -9.17 10.95 -37.09
CA LEU A 78 -8.37 12.10 -37.51
C LEU A 78 -7.16 11.69 -38.36
N ALA A 79 -6.47 10.62 -37.96
CA ALA A 79 -5.31 10.09 -38.70
C ALA A 79 -5.72 9.59 -40.10
N PHE A 80 -6.85 8.88 -40.20
CA PHE A 80 -7.39 8.45 -41.49
C PHE A 80 -7.86 9.63 -42.34
N TRP A 81 -8.61 10.57 -41.76
CA TRP A 81 -9.08 11.75 -42.50
C TRP A 81 -7.92 12.57 -43.07
N GLN A 82 -6.91 12.88 -42.25
CA GLN A 82 -5.76 13.65 -42.68
C GLN A 82 -4.85 12.84 -43.62
N GLY A 83 -4.70 11.54 -43.38
CA GLY A 83 -3.93 10.63 -44.23
C GLY A 83 -4.51 10.54 -45.64
N ILE A 84 -5.83 10.37 -45.78
CA ILE A 84 -6.53 10.36 -47.07
C ILE A 84 -6.39 11.72 -47.75
N ARG A 85 -6.53 12.83 -47.02
CA ARG A 85 -6.41 14.17 -47.58
C ARG A 85 -5.01 14.43 -48.16
N ARG A 86 -3.96 14.02 -47.45
CA ARG A 86 -2.57 14.15 -47.91
C ARG A 86 -2.20 13.22 -49.06
N TYR A 87 -2.81 12.04 -49.10
CA TYR A 87 -2.72 11.14 -50.26
C TYR A 87 -3.38 11.78 -51.50
N ALA A 88 -4.57 12.35 -51.34
CA ALA A 88 -5.29 13.01 -52.43
C ALA A 88 -4.58 14.26 -52.98
N THR A 89 -3.82 14.99 -52.15
CA THR A 89 -2.99 16.13 -52.59
C THR A 89 -1.64 15.73 -53.17
N GLY A 90 -1.31 14.43 -53.23
CA GLY A 90 -0.04 13.93 -53.79
C GLY A 90 1.19 14.18 -52.92
N GLU A 91 1.03 14.63 -51.67
CA GLU A 91 2.15 14.81 -50.72
C GLU A 91 2.73 13.47 -50.24
N ILE A 92 1.95 12.39 -50.33
CA ILE A 92 2.33 11.05 -49.91
C ILE A 92 2.22 10.12 -51.11
N ALA A 93 3.36 9.58 -51.56
CA ALA A 93 3.43 8.69 -52.72
C ALA A 93 2.86 7.29 -52.44
N GLU A 94 2.86 6.86 -51.17
CA GLU A 94 2.53 5.49 -50.79
C GLU A 94 1.57 5.44 -49.58
N PRO A 95 0.38 4.81 -49.71
CA PRO A 95 -0.59 4.73 -48.63
C PRO A 95 -0.09 3.94 -47.41
N GLY A 96 0.94 3.11 -47.58
CA GLY A 96 1.58 2.36 -46.49
C GLY A 96 2.17 3.25 -45.39
N SER A 97 2.69 4.43 -45.75
CA SER A 97 3.28 5.37 -44.77
C SER A 97 2.26 5.83 -43.72
N VAL A 98 1.00 6.01 -44.09
CA VAL A 98 -0.07 6.41 -43.16
C VAL A 98 -0.35 5.30 -42.14
N VAL A 99 -0.39 4.06 -42.60
CA VAL A 99 -0.63 2.87 -41.75
C VAL A 99 0.54 2.67 -40.78
N THR A 100 1.79 2.84 -41.24
CA THR A 100 2.97 2.73 -40.39
C THR A 100 2.97 3.77 -39.26
N VAL A 101 2.61 5.02 -39.55
CA VAL A 101 2.52 6.08 -38.53
C VAL A 101 1.43 5.77 -37.50
N ILE A 102 0.26 5.31 -37.94
CA ILE A 102 -0.83 4.90 -37.03
C ILE A 102 -0.36 3.76 -36.12
N PHE A 103 0.26 2.71 -36.67
CA PHE A 103 0.81 1.61 -35.88
C PHE A 103 1.88 2.06 -34.89
N ALA A 104 2.78 2.95 -35.29
CA ALA A 104 3.81 3.48 -34.39
C ALA A 104 3.20 4.22 -33.19
N VAL A 105 2.15 5.03 -33.42
CA VAL A 105 1.45 5.74 -32.35
C VAL A 105 0.73 4.78 -31.41
N ILE A 106 0.09 3.73 -31.93
CA ILE A 106 -0.57 2.69 -31.11
C ILE A 106 0.45 2.00 -30.21
N VAL A 107 1.56 1.55 -30.77
CA VAL A 107 2.62 0.86 -30.02
C VAL A 107 3.20 1.78 -28.94
N ALA A 108 3.43 3.06 -29.27
CA ALA A 108 3.90 4.05 -28.29
C ALA A 108 2.89 4.29 -27.15
N ALA A 109 1.61 4.41 -27.47
CA ALA A 109 0.55 4.57 -26.47
C ALA A 109 0.45 3.34 -25.55
N GLN A 110 0.47 2.13 -26.11
CA GLN A 110 0.45 0.89 -25.35
C GLN A 110 1.68 0.75 -24.43
N ALA A 111 2.86 1.15 -24.91
CA ALA A 111 4.07 1.16 -24.09
C ALA A 111 3.92 2.11 -22.88
N LEU A 112 3.35 3.30 -23.09
CA LEU A 112 3.12 4.25 -22.01
C LEU A 112 2.12 3.71 -20.96
N THR A 113 1.03 3.07 -21.41
CA THR A 113 0.06 2.44 -20.50
C THR A 113 0.69 1.33 -19.65
N GLN A 114 1.63 0.57 -20.20
CA GLN A 114 2.36 -0.46 -19.43
C GLN A 114 3.40 0.12 -18.45
N VAL A 115 4.00 1.26 -18.76
CA VAL A 115 4.99 1.91 -17.88
C VAL A 115 4.33 2.60 -16.68
N ALA A 116 3.10 3.09 -16.83
CA ALA A 116 2.37 3.79 -15.76
C ALA A 116 2.31 3.03 -14.41
N PRO A 117 1.92 1.74 -14.35
CA PRO A 117 1.93 1.00 -13.08
C PRO A 117 3.35 0.77 -12.54
N GLN A 118 4.36 0.62 -13.42
CA GLN A 118 5.75 0.39 -13.01
C GLN A 118 6.31 1.56 -12.20
N LEU A 119 5.94 2.80 -12.56
CA LEU A 119 6.32 3.99 -11.80
C LEU A 119 5.74 3.97 -10.37
N VAL A 120 4.51 3.47 -10.20
CA VAL A 120 3.90 3.33 -8.86
C VAL A 120 4.64 2.28 -8.04
N HIS A 121 5.08 1.17 -8.65
CA HIS A 121 5.90 0.16 -7.98
C HIS A 121 7.24 0.71 -7.49
N ILE A 122 7.92 1.51 -8.32
CA ILE A 122 9.18 2.16 -7.93
C ILE A 122 8.97 3.12 -6.76
N SER A 123 7.89 3.90 -6.77
CA SER A 123 7.54 4.80 -5.65
C SER A 123 7.29 4.04 -4.35
N LYS A 124 6.53 2.93 -4.41
CA LYS A 124 6.31 2.05 -3.26
C LYS A 124 7.61 1.42 -2.76
N ALA A 125 8.47 0.95 -3.66
CA ALA A 125 9.77 0.38 -3.32
C ALA A 125 10.68 1.41 -2.64
N ALA A 126 10.70 2.65 -3.12
CA ALA A 126 11.46 3.73 -2.50
C ALA A 126 10.96 4.05 -1.07
N GLY A 127 9.64 4.05 -0.85
CA GLY A 127 9.06 4.23 0.49
C GLY A 127 9.43 3.09 1.45
N ALA A 128 9.33 1.83 1.00
CA ALA A 128 9.72 0.68 1.81
C ALA A 128 11.23 0.65 2.10
N ALA A 129 12.06 0.99 1.11
CA ALA A 129 13.50 1.11 1.29
C ALA A 129 13.82 2.20 2.32
N HIS A 130 13.10 3.31 2.34
CA HIS A 130 13.29 4.36 3.34
C HIS A 130 13.03 3.86 4.76
N GLU A 131 11.93 3.14 5.01
CA GLU A 131 11.66 2.53 6.32
C GLU A 131 12.75 1.53 6.71
N LEU A 132 13.23 0.72 5.76
CA LEU A 132 14.29 -0.24 5.99
C LEU A 132 15.62 0.44 6.35
N PHE A 133 16.01 1.50 5.63
CA PHE A 133 17.21 2.28 5.95
C PHE A 133 17.08 3.01 7.29
N GLN A 134 15.89 3.53 7.64
CA GLN A 134 15.66 4.10 8.97
C GLN A 134 15.93 3.11 10.10
N VAL A 135 15.63 1.82 9.91
CA VAL A 135 15.90 0.78 10.91
C VAL A 135 17.38 0.41 10.94
N ILE A 136 18.03 0.28 9.79
CA ILE A 136 19.46 -0.05 9.69
C ILE A 136 20.34 1.06 10.28
N ASP A 137 20.06 2.31 9.94
CA ASP A 137 20.83 3.47 10.37
C ASP A 137 20.46 3.95 11.78
N ARG A 138 19.55 3.23 12.46
CA ARG A 138 19.12 3.58 13.82
C ARG A 138 20.25 3.31 14.82
N GLU A 139 20.84 4.37 15.36
CA GLU A 139 21.78 4.26 16.47
C GLU A 139 21.10 3.76 17.75
N SER A 140 21.59 2.65 18.32
CA SER A 140 21.10 2.11 19.59
C SER A 140 21.78 2.80 20.78
N LYS A 141 20.99 3.22 21.78
CA LYS A 141 21.52 3.79 23.03
C LYS A 141 22.36 2.80 23.84
N VAL A 142 22.07 1.51 23.70
CA VAL A 142 22.85 0.41 24.26
C VAL A 142 23.22 -0.48 23.08
N ASP A 143 24.45 -0.38 22.61
CA ASP A 143 24.93 -1.11 21.44
C ASP A 143 25.43 -2.50 21.88
N PRO A 144 24.71 -3.60 21.53
CA PRO A 144 25.13 -4.95 21.88
C PRO A 144 26.29 -5.47 21.02
N LEU A 145 26.61 -4.81 19.90
CA LEU A 145 27.69 -5.18 19.00
C LEU A 145 29.00 -4.44 19.32
N SER A 146 28.95 -3.49 20.23
CA SER A 146 30.12 -2.74 20.67
C SER A 146 31.07 -3.63 21.49
N ASP A 147 32.35 -3.64 21.11
CA ASP A 147 33.42 -4.25 21.91
C ASP A 147 33.85 -3.38 23.10
N GLN A 148 33.24 -2.20 23.26
CA GLN A 148 33.50 -1.30 24.37
C GLN A 148 32.88 -1.84 25.66
N GLY A 149 33.66 -1.83 26.73
CA GLY A 149 33.24 -2.30 28.05
C GLY A 149 34.30 -3.14 28.71
N ILE A 150 34.13 -3.35 30.02
CA ILE A 150 35.04 -4.19 30.79
C ILE A 150 34.62 -5.65 30.57
N LYS A 151 35.52 -6.46 30.03
CA LYS A 151 35.38 -7.92 29.92
C LYS A 151 36.20 -8.57 31.05
N PRO A 152 35.64 -8.78 32.26
CA PRO A 152 36.40 -9.33 33.38
C PRO A 152 36.80 -10.78 33.12
N SER A 153 38.03 -11.15 33.47
CA SER A 153 38.55 -12.52 33.34
C SER A 153 37.89 -13.53 34.29
N TYR A 154 37.32 -13.03 35.40
CA TYR A 154 36.58 -13.82 36.37
C TYR A 154 35.46 -12.98 37.00
N CYS A 155 34.26 -13.53 37.11
CA CYS A 155 33.09 -12.88 37.70
C CYS A 155 32.64 -13.64 38.95
N HIS A 156 32.69 -13.00 40.12
CA HIS A 156 32.24 -13.58 41.40
C HIS A 156 30.70 -13.62 41.54
N GLY A 157 29.95 -12.93 40.68
CA GLY A 157 28.48 -12.97 40.67
C GLY A 157 27.78 -12.18 41.80
N ALA A 158 28.49 -11.31 42.53
CA ALA A 158 27.86 -10.41 43.51
C ALA A 158 27.13 -9.26 42.77
N ILE A 159 25.79 -9.28 42.79
CA ILE A 159 24.93 -8.28 42.15
C ILE A 159 24.26 -7.45 43.25
N GLU A 160 24.36 -6.13 43.16
CA GLU A 160 23.72 -5.19 44.09
C GLU A 160 22.94 -4.13 43.29
N LEU A 161 21.74 -3.79 43.75
CA LEU A 161 20.89 -2.75 43.17
C LEU A 161 20.82 -1.57 44.16
N ARG A 162 21.30 -0.39 43.77
CA ARG A 162 21.30 0.81 44.63
C ARG A 162 20.45 1.93 44.01
N ASP A 163 19.39 2.34 44.72
CA ASP A 163 18.46 3.44 44.34
C ASP A 163 18.07 3.48 42.85
N VAL A 164 17.74 2.33 42.27
CA VAL A 164 17.43 2.22 40.84
C VAL A 164 16.00 2.63 40.57
N ARG A 165 15.79 3.78 39.91
CA ARG A 165 14.48 4.21 39.39
C ARG A 165 14.33 3.81 37.93
N PHE A 166 13.24 3.13 37.60
CA PHE A 166 12.97 2.64 36.24
C PHE A 166 11.53 2.89 35.80
N ALA A 167 11.36 3.30 34.55
CA ALA A 167 10.08 3.42 33.87
C ALA A 167 10.22 2.84 32.45
N TYR A 168 9.21 2.11 32.00
CA TYR A 168 9.22 1.56 30.64
C TYR A 168 9.01 2.68 29.61
N PRO A 169 9.74 2.68 28.47
CA PRO A 169 9.58 3.70 27.43
C PRO A 169 8.17 3.77 26.84
N SER A 170 7.42 2.66 26.86
CA SER A 170 6.03 2.61 26.42
C SER A 170 5.04 3.28 27.39
N ARG A 171 5.43 3.50 28.65
CA ARG A 171 4.65 4.14 29.71
C ARG A 171 5.57 4.97 30.63
N PRO A 172 6.11 6.09 30.14
CA PRO A 172 7.08 6.89 30.89
C PRO A 172 6.48 7.49 32.18
N ASP A 173 5.16 7.73 32.19
CA ASP A 173 4.46 8.39 33.31
C ASP A 173 4.15 7.44 34.48
N VAL A 174 4.37 6.14 34.32
CA VAL A 174 4.12 5.13 35.36
C VAL A 174 5.47 4.53 35.77
N PRO A 175 6.18 5.15 36.73
CA PRO A 175 7.39 4.56 37.28
C PRO A 175 7.06 3.23 37.95
N VAL A 176 7.88 2.21 37.68
CA VAL A 176 7.77 0.92 38.38
C VAL A 176 8.39 1.12 39.77
N PRO A 177 7.65 0.92 40.87
CA PRO A 177 8.20 1.14 42.20
C PRO A 177 9.29 0.11 42.49
N SER A 178 10.54 0.57 42.59
CA SER A 178 11.68 -0.21 43.04
C SER A 178 11.76 -0.18 44.57
N ARG A 179 10.99 -1.04 45.25
CA ARG A 179 11.22 -1.30 46.68
C ARG A 179 12.20 -2.46 46.80
N THR A 180 13.49 -2.16 46.82
CA THR A 180 14.56 -3.13 47.11
C THR A 180 15.21 -2.77 48.43
N THR A 181 15.21 -3.72 49.38
CA THR A 181 15.95 -3.67 50.66
C THR A 181 17.31 -4.28 50.43
#